data_AF-A0AAW7RPX8-F1
#
_entry.id   AF-A0AAW7RPX8-F1
#
_cell.length_a   1.000
_cell.length_b   1.000
_cell.length_c   1.000
_cell.angle_alpha   90.00
_cell.angle_beta   90.00
_cell.angle_gamma   90.00
#
_symmetry.space_group_name_H-M   'P 1'
#
loop_
_entity.id
_entity.type
_entity.pdbx_description
1 polymer ?
#
loop_
_entity_poly.entity_id
_entity_poly.type
_entity_poly.pdbx_seq_one_letter_code
_entity_poly.pdbx_strand_id
1 'polypeptide(L)'
;MNASRREPHAPPHELGQLLRYWRDVRGVSQLDLSLDAGISQRQISFIESGRSVPGRDTLLTLAQTLDVPLRERNALLLAAGYAPVYSEAPWDAQEMQGVIGALERVVRQHDPFPAIVMDRHWNVLMTNDAAPRFFGCFIDMAARDGPRNLLRLMFDPHGMRPFLADWETVSRSLLQRVHREAVGRVIDDETRQLLDDLLASPDAPRDWKTPPAPAAAPSLPVIPIGFVHEGVVLRYFSLVTTVGTPQSAAAQELRMECMFPADDATEARHRQLLDTHAPVR
;
A
#
# COMPACT_ATOMS: atom_id res chain seq x y z
N MET A 1 11.66 30.55 42.41
CA MET A 1 11.85 31.32 41.16
C MET A 1 12.00 30.31 40.03
N ASN A 2 10.95 30.16 39.21
CA ASN A 2 10.83 29.13 38.18
C ASN A 2 11.71 29.47 36.97
N ALA A 3 12.59 28.55 36.61
CA ALA A 3 13.28 28.55 35.33
C ALA A 3 12.38 27.86 34.29
N SER A 4 11.73 28.65 33.43
CA SER A 4 11.00 28.12 32.27
C SER A 4 12.00 27.63 31.22
N ARG A 5 12.17 26.30 31.13
CA ARG A 5 12.81 25.65 29.97
C ARG A 5 11.92 25.86 28.75
N ARG A 6 12.40 26.61 27.76
CA ARG A 6 11.81 26.62 26.42
C ARG A 6 12.25 25.35 25.70
N GLU A 7 11.30 24.47 25.41
CA GLU A 7 11.49 23.36 24.48
C GLU A 7 11.60 23.91 23.04
N PRO A 8 12.40 23.28 22.17
CA PRO A 8 12.56 23.71 20.79
C PRO A 8 11.29 23.40 20.00
N HIS A 9 10.44 24.41 19.81
CA HIS A 9 9.26 24.31 18.95
C HIS A 9 9.72 24.21 17.49
N ALA A 10 9.25 23.18 16.77
CA ALA A 10 9.37 23.11 15.32
C ALA A 10 8.85 24.42 14.69
N PRO A 11 9.43 24.90 13.58
CA PRO A 11 9.02 26.19 13.03
C PRO A 11 7.52 26.15 12.69
N PRO A 12 6.69 27.08 13.18
CA PRO A 12 5.23 27.08 13.00
C PRO A 12 4.76 27.08 11.54
N HIS A 13 5.69 27.32 10.62
CA HIS A 13 5.51 27.25 9.18
C HIS A 13 5.32 25.81 8.67
N GLU A 14 5.96 24.82 9.29
CA GLU A 14 5.92 23.42 8.85
C GLU A 14 4.52 22.80 9.03
N LEU A 15 3.89 23.02 10.19
CA LEU A 15 2.53 22.57 10.45
C LEU A 15 1.53 23.14 9.43
N GLY A 16 1.60 24.46 9.19
CA GLY A 16 0.69 25.14 8.28
C GLY A 16 0.80 24.61 6.85
N GLN A 17 2.03 24.34 6.41
CA GLN A 17 2.31 23.72 5.11
C GLN A 17 1.77 22.29 5.02
N LEU A 18 2.00 21.45 6.04
CA LEU A 18 1.52 20.08 6.07
C LEU A 18 -0.01 20.01 6.06
N LEU A 19 -0.69 20.85 6.86
CA LEU A 19 -2.15 20.88 6.89
C LEU A 19 -2.72 21.34 5.55
N ARG A 20 -2.14 22.38 4.95
CA ARG A 20 -2.52 22.85 3.61
C ARG A 20 -2.29 21.77 2.55
N TYR A 21 -1.15 21.08 2.60
CA TYR A 21 -0.84 19.97 1.70
C TYR A 21 -1.94 18.91 1.75
N TRP A 22 -2.34 18.47 2.95
CA TRP A 22 -3.42 17.49 3.10
C TRP A 22 -4.76 17.98 2.61
N ARG A 23 -5.08 19.25 2.86
CA ARG A 23 -6.29 19.88 2.33
C ARG A 23 -6.29 19.89 0.79
N ASP A 24 -5.17 20.23 0.17
CA ASP A 24 -5.01 20.28 -1.28
C ASP A 24 -5.04 18.86 -1.90
N VAL A 25 -4.43 17.86 -1.27
CA VAL A 25 -4.51 16.43 -1.66
C VAL A 25 -5.96 15.92 -1.66
N ARG A 26 -6.80 16.40 -0.74
CA ARG A 26 -8.22 16.06 -0.68
C ARG A 26 -9.10 16.91 -1.60
N GLY A 27 -8.56 17.97 -2.19
CA GLY A 27 -9.32 18.91 -3.01
C GLY A 27 -10.38 19.68 -2.21
N VAL A 28 -10.16 19.86 -0.91
CA VAL A 28 -11.11 20.51 0.02
C VAL A 28 -10.77 22.00 0.14
N SER A 29 -11.75 22.90 0.13
CA SER A 29 -11.48 24.32 0.38
C SER A 29 -11.39 24.61 1.90
N GLN A 30 -10.80 25.74 2.30
CA GLN A 30 -10.80 26.15 3.72
C GLN A 30 -12.23 26.34 4.26
N LEU A 31 -13.17 26.72 3.40
CA LEU A 31 -14.58 26.89 3.77
C LEU A 31 -15.24 25.53 3.99
N ASP A 32 -15.03 24.57 3.10
CA ASP A 32 -15.59 23.22 3.24
C ASP A 32 -15.04 22.53 4.49
N LEU A 33 -13.73 22.62 4.71
CA LEU A 33 -13.11 22.10 5.94
C LEU A 33 -13.67 22.78 7.20
N SER A 34 -14.00 24.08 7.12
CA SER A 34 -14.61 24.80 8.22
C SER A 34 -15.99 24.26 8.58
N LEU A 35 -16.81 23.98 7.56
CA LEU A 35 -18.15 23.44 7.72
C LEU A 35 -18.12 22.03 8.29
N ASP A 36 -17.23 21.17 7.78
CA ASP A 36 -17.15 19.77 8.17
C ASP A 36 -16.49 19.56 9.54
N ALA A 37 -15.46 20.36 9.86
CA ALA A 37 -14.73 20.24 11.12
C ALA A 37 -15.32 21.07 12.28
N GLY A 38 -16.29 21.96 12.00
CA GLY A 38 -16.85 22.87 13.00
C GLY A 38 -15.86 23.92 13.52
N ILE A 39 -14.81 24.22 12.74
CA ILE A 39 -13.74 25.17 13.10
C ILE A 39 -13.83 26.35 12.17
N SER A 40 -13.70 27.59 12.67
CA SER A 40 -13.85 28.77 11.82
C SER A 40 -12.83 28.80 10.67
N GLN A 41 -13.27 29.18 9.46
CA GLN A 41 -12.39 29.35 8.30
C GLN A 41 -11.21 30.29 8.61
N ARG A 42 -11.44 31.36 9.38
CA ARG A 42 -10.38 32.28 9.84
C ARG A 42 -9.29 31.54 10.62
N GLN A 43 -9.68 30.65 11.53
CA GLN A 43 -8.73 29.87 12.33
C GLN A 43 -7.95 28.89 11.45
N ILE A 44 -8.62 28.19 10.52
CA ILE A 44 -7.93 27.32 9.54
C ILE A 44 -6.90 28.12 8.73
N SER A 45 -7.29 29.28 8.22
CA SER A 45 -6.39 30.19 7.49
C SER A 45 -5.19 30.63 8.33
N PHE A 46 -5.38 30.93 9.62
CA PHE A 46 -4.28 31.31 10.51
C PHE A 46 -3.33 30.14 10.81
N ILE A 47 -3.85 28.92 10.91
CA ILE A 47 -3.02 27.71 11.06
C ILE A 47 -2.20 27.47 9.79
N GLU A 48 -2.84 27.46 8.61
CA GLU A 48 -2.16 27.23 7.33
C GLU A 48 -1.10 28.29 7.00
N SER A 49 -1.29 29.53 7.47
CA SER A 49 -0.31 30.63 7.31
C SER A 49 0.74 30.69 8.43
N GLY A 50 0.72 29.77 9.39
CA GLY A 50 1.67 29.74 10.52
C GLY A 50 1.46 30.87 11.54
N ARG A 51 0.33 31.59 11.48
CA ARG A 51 -0.02 32.68 12.41
C ARG A 51 -0.53 32.19 13.76
N SER A 52 -0.98 30.94 13.84
CA SER A 52 -1.44 30.31 15.08
C SER A 52 -1.17 28.81 15.08
N VAL A 53 -0.89 28.26 16.26
CA VAL A 53 -0.81 26.81 16.48
C VAL A 53 -2.12 26.36 17.15
N PRO A 54 -2.87 25.39 16.59
CA PRO A 54 -4.10 24.90 17.20
C PRO A 54 -3.80 24.06 18.45
N GLY A 55 -4.80 23.93 19.32
CA GLY A 55 -4.77 22.91 20.38
C GLY A 55 -4.73 21.49 19.78
N ARG A 56 -4.21 20.53 20.54
CA ARG A 56 -4.07 19.13 20.12
C ARG A 56 -5.37 18.53 19.57
N ASP A 57 -6.49 18.73 20.26
CA ASP A 57 -7.77 18.14 19.85
C ASP A 57 -8.29 18.78 18.56
N THR A 58 -8.18 20.11 18.43
CA THR A 58 -8.51 20.82 17.18
C THR A 58 -7.70 20.31 16.00
N LEU A 59 -6.39 20.05 16.20
CA LEU A 59 -5.54 19.51 15.15
C LEU A 59 -5.97 18.10 14.74
N LEU A 60 -6.30 17.24 15.71
CA LEU A 60 -6.80 15.89 15.45
C LEU A 60 -8.15 15.91 14.74
N THR A 61 -9.06 16.81 15.11
CA THR A 61 -10.33 17.01 14.39
C THR A 61 -10.08 17.38 12.93
N LEU A 62 -9.23 18.38 12.66
CA LEU A 62 -8.90 18.78 11.28
C LEU A 62 -8.29 17.64 10.48
N ALA A 63 -7.33 16.91 11.08
CA ALA A 63 -6.67 15.80 10.42
C ALA A 63 -7.63 14.60 10.19
N GLN A 64 -8.59 14.38 11.08
CA GLN A 64 -9.64 13.39 10.89
C GLN A 64 -10.62 13.79 9.79
N THR A 65 -11.08 15.05 9.76
CA THR A 65 -11.98 15.57 8.72
C THR A 65 -11.34 15.50 7.34
N LEU A 66 -10.03 15.73 7.25
CA LEU A 66 -9.26 15.58 6.01
C LEU A 66 -8.89 14.12 5.69
N ASP A 67 -9.33 13.14 6.48
CA ASP A 67 -8.96 11.74 6.35
C ASP A 67 -7.44 11.53 6.18
N VAL A 68 -6.65 12.26 6.99
CA VAL A 68 -5.20 12.12 7.02
C VAL A 68 -4.87 10.75 7.62
N PRO A 69 -3.96 9.95 7.03
CA PRO A 69 -3.60 8.66 7.60
C PRO A 69 -2.83 8.80 8.91
N LEU A 70 -2.87 7.75 9.74
CA LEU A 70 -2.50 7.81 11.15
C LEU A 70 -1.03 8.21 11.37
N ARG A 71 -0.14 7.72 10.51
CA ARG A 71 1.29 8.09 10.54
C ARG A 71 1.46 9.58 10.26
N GLU A 72 0.77 10.11 9.26
CA GLU A 72 0.88 11.51 8.89
C GLU A 72 0.12 12.44 9.85
N ARG A 73 -0.82 11.92 10.64
CA ARG A 73 -1.34 12.63 11.83
C ARG A 73 -0.26 12.80 12.90
N ASN A 74 0.61 11.82 13.11
CA ASN A 74 1.75 11.97 14.02
C ASN A 74 2.72 13.03 13.50
N ALA A 75 2.96 13.10 12.18
CA ALA A 75 3.77 14.17 11.58
C ALA A 75 3.18 15.57 11.84
N LEU A 76 1.84 15.73 11.69
CA LEU A 76 1.16 16.97 12.04
C LEU A 76 1.31 17.31 13.53
N LEU A 77 1.14 16.34 14.42
CA LEU A 77 1.31 16.52 15.86
C LEU A 77 2.72 16.98 16.22
N LEU A 78 3.74 16.32 15.66
CA LEU A 78 5.14 16.67 15.87
C LEU A 78 5.45 18.08 15.37
N ALA A 79 4.97 18.45 14.18
CA ALA A 79 5.12 19.80 13.62
C ALA A 79 4.42 20.89 14.48
N ALA A 80 3.40 20.51 15.25
CA ALA A 80 2.73 21.38 16.22
C ALA A 80 3.39 21.37 17.62
N GLY A 81 4.44 20.58 17.83
CA GLY A 81 5.11 20.42 19.12
C GLY A 81 4.39 19.47 20.10
N TYR A 82 3.52 18.60 19.61
CA TYR A 82 2.84 17.57 20.41
C TYR A 82 3.48 16.19 20.23
N ALA A 83 3.35 15.34 21.25
CA ALA A 83 3.74 13.94 21.15
C ALA A 83 2.83 13.18 20.16
N PRO A 84 3.39 12.21 19.40
CA PRO A 84 2.62 11.25 18.61
C PRO A 84 1.58 10.50 19.45
N VAL A 85 0.49 10.09 18.81
CA VAL A 85 -0.66 9.45 19.48
C VAL A 85 -0.94 8.07 18.93
N TYR A 86 -0.67 7.88 17.64
CA TYR A 86 -0.90 6.60 16.98
C TYR A 86 0.39 5.78 17.04
N SER A 87 0.30 4.52 17.44
CA SER A 87 1.47 3.64 17.46
C SER A 87 2.02 3.44 16.06
N GLU A 88 3.33 3.62 15.93
CA GLU A 88 4.14 3.29 14.75
C GLU A 88 5.06 2.09 15.03
N ALA A 89 4.71 1.28 16.03
CA ALA A 89 5.43 0.05 16.33
C ALA A 89 5.50 -0.86 15.08
N PRO A 90 6.53 -1.73 15.00
CA PRO A 90 6.64 -2.71 13.92
C PRO A 90 5.35 -3.53 13.75
N TRP A 91 5.10 -3.99 12.53
CA TRP A 91 3.89 -4.76 12.20
C TRP A 91 3.75 -6.03 13.04
N ASP A 92 4.86 -6.58 13.53
CA ASP A 92 4.97 -7.79 14.35
C ASP A 92 5.02 -7.52 15.87
N ALA A 93 4.78 -6.27 16.28
CA ALA A 93 4.76 -5.88 17.69
C ALA A 93 3.69 -6.66 18.50
N GLN A 94 3.89 -6.72 19.82
CA GLN A 94 3.02 -7.48 20.73
C GLN A 94 1.53 -7.08 20.64
N GLU A 95 1.25 -5.78 20.44
CA GLU A 95 -0.10 -5.25 20.28
C GLU A 95 -0.79 -5.67 18.96
N MET A 96 -0.01 -6.06 17.94
CA MET A 96 -0.51 -6.51 16.65
C MET A 96 -0.83 -8.01 16.60
N GLN A 97 -0.44 -8.78 17.62
CA GLN A 97 -0.56 -10.25 17.62
C GLN A 97 -1.97 -10.77 17.33
N GLY A 98 -3.01 -10.06 17.79
CA GLY A 98 -4.41 -10.39 17.46
C GLY A 98 -4.74 -10.23 15.96
N VAL A 99 -4.22 -9.18 15.32
CA VAL A 99 -4.38 -8.93 13.89
C VAL A 99 -3.55 -9.92 13.08
N ILE A 100 -2.30 -10.16 13.48
CA ILE A 100 -1.40 -11.13 12.83
C ILE A 100 -1.99 -12.53 12.86
N GLY A 101 -2.46 -13.00 14.02
CA GLY A 101 -3.08 -14.32 14.13
C GLY A 101 -4.37 -14.48 13.30
N ALA A 102 -5.11 -13.38 13.06
CA ALA A 102 -6.23 -13.37 12.13
C ALA A 102 -5.74 -13.47 10.68
N LEU A 103 -4.74 -12.68 10.28
CA LEU A 103 -4.14 -12.73 8.95
C LEU A 103 -3.57 -14.12 8.64
N GLU A 104 -2.81 -14.72 9.56
CA GLU A 104 -2.26 -16.08 9.43
C GLU A 104 -3.36 -17.12 9.15
N ARG A 105 -4.49 -17.02 9.85
CA ARG A 105 -5.61 -17.94 9.66
C ARG A 105 -6.26 -17.76 8.29
N VAL A 106 -6.40 -16.52 7.82
CA VAL A 106 -7.01 -16.21 6.52
C VAL A 106 -6.10 -16.64 5.37
N VAL A 107 -4.80 -16.30 5.41
CA VAL A 107 -3.88 -16.69 4.32
C VAL A 107 -3.74 -18.21 4.22
N ARG A 108 -3.71 -18.92 5.35
CA ARG A 108 -3.68 -20.40 5.36
C ARG A 108 -4.96 -21.01 4.78
N GLN A 109 -6.11 -20.39 4.98
CA GLN A 109 -7.36 -20.88 4.41
C GLN A 109 -7.43 -20.71 2.88
N HIS A 110 -6.58 -19.86 2.31
CA HIS A 110 -6.51 -19.61 0.87
C HIS A 110 -5.71 -20.68 0.10
N ASP A 111 -5.05 -21.62 0.79
CA ASP A 111 -4.41 -22.76 0.14
C ASP A 111 -5.43 -23.55 -0.73
N PRO A 112 -5.03 -24.04 -1.93
CA PRO A 112 -3.66 -24.12 -2.43
C PRO A 112 -3.20 -22.89 -3.22
N PHE A 113 -3.94 -21.77 -3.23
CA PHE A 113 -3.60 -20.62 -4.07
C PHE A 113 -2.71 -19.60 -3.33
N PRO A 114 -1.92 -18.77 -4.04
CA PRO A 114 -1.02 -17.81 -3.41
C PRO A 114 -1.76 -16.74 -2.60
N ALA A 115 -1.37 -16.56 -1.33
CA ALA A 115 -1.76 -15.44 -0.49
C ALA A 115 -0.54 -14.77 0.15
N ILE A 116 -0.54 -13.44 0.18
CA ILE A 116 0.59 -12.59 0.59
C ILE A 116 0.07 -11.46 1.48
N VAL A 117 0.72 -11.22 2.61
CA VAL A 117 0.56 -10.00 3.40
C VAL A 117 1.76 -9.11 3.15
N MET A 118 1.50 -7.82 2.95
CA MET A 118 2.49 -6.81 2.63
C MET A 118 2.24 -5.51 3.38
N ASP A 119 3.30 -4.70 3.53
CA ASP A 119 3.21 -3.33 4.03
C ASP A 119 2.74 -2.35 2.94
N ARG A 120 2.68 -1.06 3.29
CA ARG A 120 2.31 0.03 2.38
C ARG A 120 3.26 0.22 1.19
N HIS A 121 4.45 -0.38 1.24
CA HIS A 121 5.48 -0.31 0.21
C HIS A 121 5.58 -1.61 -0.60
N TRP A 122 4.61 -2.53 -0.47
CA TRP A 122 4.59 -3.83 -1.14
C TRP A 122 5.75 -4.75 -0.73
N ASN A 123 6.38 -4.50 0.42
CA ASN A 123 7.31 -5.46 1.02
C ASN A 123 6.51 -6.62 1.62
N VAL A 124 6.91 -7.84 1.31
CA VAL A 124 6.25 -9.06 1.77
C VAL A 124 6.60 -9.31 3.23
N LEU A 125 5.58 -9.39 4.08
CA LEU A 125 5.69 -9.61 5.51
C LEU A 125 5.38 -11.06 5.89
N MET A 126 4.40 -11.66 5.22
CA MET A 126 3.92 -13.02 5.48
C MET A 126 3.34 -13.61 4.19
N THR A 127 3.43 -14.93 4.05
CA THR A 127 2.77 -15.66 2.97
C THR A 127 2.10 -16.92 3.52
N ASN A 128 1.18 -17.51 2.77
CA ASN A 128 0.85 -18.92 2.96
C ASN A 128 1.90 -19.84 2.33
N ASP A 129 1.71 -21.16 2.46
CA ASP A 129 2.65 -22.17 1.95
C ASP A 129 2.61 -22.24 0.41
N ALA A 130 1.46 -21.96 -0.19
CA ALA A 130 1.29 -21.95 -1.64
C ALA A 130 2.09 -20.87 -2.36
N ALA A 131 2.18 -19.65 -1.83
CA ALA A 131 2.81 -18.54 -2.54
C ALA A 131 4.28 -18.78 -2.92
N PRO A 132 5.21 -19.14 -2.00
CA PRO A 132 6.60 -19.39 -2.37
C PRO A 132 6.73 -20.62 -3.28
N ARG A 133 5.87 -21.64 -3.14
CA ARG A 133 5.85 -22.81 -4.03
C ARG A 133 5.45 -22.43 -5.44
N PHE A 134 4.39 -21.63 -5.58
CA PHE A 134 3.90 -21.15 -6.86
C PHE A 134 4.94 -20.30 -7.60
N PHE A 135 5.51 -19.29 -6.94
CA PHE A 135 6.59 -18.49 -7.57
C PHE A 135 7.85 -19.32 -7.83
N GLY A 136 8.11 -20.31 -6.97
CA GLY A 136 9.18 -21.30 -7.13
C GLY A 136 9.11 -22.13 -8.41
N CYS A 137 7.93 -22.26 -9.03
CA CYS A 137 7.77 -22.92 -10.32
C CYS A 137 8.32 -22.10 -11.50
N PHE A 138 8.56 -20.80 -11.33
CA PHE A 138 9.03 -19.90 -12.38
C PHE A 138 10.48 -19.48 -12.16
N ILE A 139 10.86 -19.27 -10.90
CA ILE A 139 12.17 -18.77 -10.51
C ILE A 139 12.65 -19.45 -9.22
N ASP A 140 13.97 -19.51 -9.03
CA ASP A 140 14.53 -19.95 -7.75
C ASP A 140 14.34 -18.86 -6.67
N MET A 141 13.28 -19.01 -5.88
CA MET A 141 12.94 -18.11 -4.78
C MET A 141 13.92 -18.17 -3.61
N ALA A 142 14.75 -19.21 -3.51
CA ALA A 142 15.76 -19.37 -2.47
C ALA A 142 17.07 -18.64 -2.82
N ALA A 143 17.39 -18.53 -4.11
CA ALA A 143 18.58 -17.81 -4.59
C ALA A 143 18.45 -16.27 -4.58
N ARG A 144 17.28 -15.72 -4.23
CA ARG A 144 17.05 -14.28 -4.20
C ARG A 144 17.30 -13.71 -2.81
N ASP A 145 18.28 -12.81 -2.73
CA ASP A 145 18.56 -12.01 -1.54
C ASP A 145 17.40 -11.03 -1.25
N GLY A 146 17.19 -10.68 0.02
CA GLY A 146 16.17 -9.70 0.44
C GLY A 146 16.51 -8.26 0.06
N PRO A 147 15.59 -7.29 0.24
CA PRO A 147 14.22 -7.43 0.76
C PRO A 147 13.24 -7.99 -0.29
N ARG A 148 12.28 -8.78 0.18
CA ARG A 148 11.22 -9.35 -0.67
C ARG A 148 10.16 -8.28 -0.94
N ASN A 149 10.16 -7.70 -2.13
CA ASN A 149 9.13 -6.75 -2.56
C ASN A 149 8.39 -7.30 -3.78
N LEU A 150 7.06 -7.35 -3.70
CA LEU A 150 6.23 -8.01 -4.72
C LEU A 150 6.32 -7.28 -6.07
N LEU A 151 6.30 -5.95 -6.07
CA LEU A 151 6.34 -5.18 -7.31
C LEU A 151 7.72 -5.25 -7.97
N ARG A 152 8.80 -5.16 -7.18
CA ARG A 152 10.16 -5.38 -7.70
C ARG A 152 10.29 -6.78 -8.30
N LEU A 153 9.71 -7.80 -7.67
CA LEU A 153 9.70 -9.15 -8.20
C LEU A 153 8.98 -9.25 -9.56
N MET A 154 7.85 -8.57 -9.73
CA MET A 154 7.08 -8.58 -10.98
C MET A 154 7.79 -7.85 -12.13
N PHE A 155 8.56 -6.80 -11.83
CA PHE A 155 9.27 -6.00 -12.84
C PHE A 155 10.69 -6.48 -13.13
N ASP A 156 11.29 -7.29 -12.25
CA ASP A 156 12.66 -7.77 -12.41
C ASP A 156 12.81 -8.71 -13.62
N PRO A 157 13.69 -8.41 -14.60
CA PRO A 157 14.00 -9.31 -15.72
C PRO A 157 14.54 -10.68 -15.31
N HIS A 158 15.13 -10.82 -14.13
CA HIS A 158 15.56 -12.08 -13.52
C HIS A 158 14.55 -12.61 -12.48
N GLY A 159 13.41 -11.94 -12.34
CA GLY A 159 12.28 -12.32 -11.50
C GLY A 159 11.10 -12.82 -12.34
N MET A 160 9.90 -12.33 -12.03
CA MET A 160 8.67 -12.81 -12.67
C MET A 160 8.42 -12.19 -14.04
N ARG A 161 9.10 -11.09 -14.41
CA ARG A 161 8.84 -10.35 -15.66
C ARG A 161 8.78 -11.24 -16.92
N PRO A 162 9.72 -12.19 -17.14
CA PRO A 162 9.70 -13.03 -18.35
C PRO A 162 8.49 -13.97 -18.44
N PHE A 163 7.84 -14.21 -17.30
CA PHE A 163 6.72 -15.13 -17.17
C PHE A 163 5.38 -14.41 -17.13
N LEU A 164 5.33 -13.08 -17.27
CA LEU A 164 4.07 -12.34 -17.28
C LEU A 164 3.54 -12.21 -18.72
N ALA A 165 2.33 -12.75 -18.94
CA ALA A 165 1.60 -12.57 -20.18
C ALA A 165 1.06 -11.15 -20.29
N ASP A 166 0.97 -10.62 -21.51
CA ASP A 166 0.44 -9.28 -21.78
C ASP A 166 1.09 -8.20 -20.89
N TRP A 167 2.42 -8.17 -20.90
CA TRP A 167 3.24 -7.34 -20.02
C TRP A 167 2.84 -5.86 -20.05
N GLU A 168 2.47 -5.31 -21.20
CA GLU A 168 2.07 -3.90 -21.31
C GLU A 168 0.82 -3.62 -20.45
N THR A 169 -0.21 -4.47 -20.54
CA THR A 169 -1.42 -4.34 -19.74
C THR A 169 -1.14 -4.58 -18.25
N VAL A 170 -0.39 -5.62 -17.91
CA VAL A 170 -0.08 -5.98 -16.52
C VAL A 170 0.76 -4.90 -15.84
N SER A 171 1.86 -4.47 -16.47
CA SER A 171 2.74 -3.45 -15.91
C SER A 171 2.03 -2.11 -15.70
N ARG A 172 1.21 -1.66 -16.67
CA ARG A 172 0.35 -0.47 -16.52
C ARG A 172 -0.56 -0.61 -15.31
N SER A 173 -1.18 -1.78 -15.15
CA SER A 173 -2.14 -2.04 -14.07
C SER A 173 -1.46 -2.07 -12.70
N LEU A 174 -0.27 -2.66 -12.60
CA LEU A 174 0.53 -2.65 -11.38
C LEU A 174 1.01 -1.24 -11.01
N LEU A 175 1.44 -0.43 -11.98
CA LEU A 175 1.80 0.97 -11.74
C LEU A 175 0.60 1.82 -11.31
N GLN A 176 -0.55 1.64 -11.95
CA GLN A 176 -1.80 2.29 -11.53
C GLN A 176 -2.25 1.83 -10.14
N ARG A 177 -2.02 0.57 -9.80
CA ARG A 177 -2.33 0.01 -8.48
C ARG A 177 -1.52 0.71 -7.38
N VAL A 178 -0.22 0.97 -7.60
CA VAL A 178 0.61 1.76 -6.68
C VAL A 178 -0.06 3.10 -6.36
N HIS A 179 -0.57 3.79 -7.38
CA HIS A 179 -1.22 5.07 -7.19
C HIS A 179 -2.56 4.97 -6.44
N ARG A 180 -3.35 3.92 -6.69
CA ARG A 180 -4.68 3.73 -6.07
C ARG A 180 -4.61 3.23 -4.63
N GLU A 181 -3.64 2.38 -4.32
CA GLU A 181 -3.50 1.70 -3.04
C GLU A 181 -2.60 2.43 -2.04
N ALA A 182 -1.84 3.44 -2.51
CA ALA A 182 -1.09 4.35 -1.66
C ALA A 182 -1.97 4.89 -0.52
N VAL A 183 -1.48 4.74 0.71
CA VAL A 183 -2.23 5.08 1.92
C VAL A 183 -2.59 6.57 1.90
N GLY A 184 -3.87 6.87 2.06
CA GLY A 184 -4.37 8.24 1.94
C GLY A 184 -4.19 8.87 0.57
N ARG A 185 -3.94 8.09 -0.50
CA ARG A 185 -3.62 8.58 -1.86
C ARG A 185 -2.37 9.47 -1.92
N VAL A 186 -1.46 9.32 -0.97
CA VAL A 186 -0.19 10.05 -0.93
C VAL A 186 0.94 9.14 -1.36
N ILE A 187 1.69 9.60 -2.37
CA ILE A 187 2.95 8.99 -2.77
C ILE A 187 4.06 9.67 -1.98
N ASP A 188 4.48 9.04 -0.90
CA ASP A 188 5.64 9.44 -0.12
C ASP A 188 6.95 9.20 -0.88
N ASP A 189 8.08 9.58 -0.28
CA ASP A 189 9.38 9.51 -0.94
C ASP A 189 9.79 8.08 -1.27
N GLU A 190 9.51 7.12 -0.39
CA GLU A 190 9.82 5.70 -0.62
C GLU A 190 8.96 5.10 -1.75
N THR A 191 7.64 5.37 -1.76
CA THR A 191 6.77 4.93 -2.85
C THR A 191 7.13 5.62 -4.17
N ARG A 192 7.58 6.87 -4.12
CA ARG A 192 8.08 7.59 -5.30
C ARG A 192 9.35 6.94 -5.83
N GLN A 193 10.31 6.64 -4.97
CA GLN A 193 11.54 5.93 -5.35
C GLN A 193 11.22 4.56 -5.94
N LEU A 194 10.30 3.80 -5.33
CA LEU A 194 9.83 2.54 -5.88
C LEU A 194 9.24 2.74 -7.28
N LEU A 195 8.36 3.72 -7.47
CA LEU A 195 7.75 4.01 -8.77
C LEU A 195 8.81 4.38 -9.82
N ASP A 196 9.79 5.21 -9.46
CA ASP A 196 10.89 5.61 -10.32
C ASP A 196 11.76 4.39 -10.71
N ASP A 197 12.07 3.50 -9.76
CA ASP A 197 12.79 2.25 -9.99
C ASP A 197 12.01 1.34 -10.98
N LEU A 198 10.69 1.18 -10.78
CA LEU A 198 9.86 0.36 -11.66
C LEU A 198 9.79 0.96 -13.08
N LEU A 199 9.67 2.28 -13.19
CA LEU A 199 9.63 3.00 -14.48
C LEU A 199 10.97 3.03 -15.21
N ALA A 200 12.09 2.85 -14.50
CA ALA A 200 13.41 2.71 -15.11
C ALA A 200 13.59 1.37 -15.86
N SER A 201 12.67 0.41 -15.66
CA SER A 201 12.71 -0.87 -16.37
C SER A 201 12.53 -0.66 -17.89
N PRO A 202 13.30 -1.34 -18.76
CA PRO A 202 13.32 -1.07 -20.21
C PRO A 202 11.95 -1.12 -20.88
N ASP A 203 11.07 -1.98 -20.37
CA ASP A 203 9.76 -2.28 -20.96
C ASP A 203 8.59 -1.67 -20.15
N ALA A 204 8.85 -0.72 -19.25
CA ALA A 204 7.80 -0.08 -18.47
C ALA A 204 7.01 0.96 -19.31
N PRO A 205 5.67 0.96 -19.24
CA PRO A 205 4.85 1.89 -20.02
C PRO A 205 5.00 3.32 -19.48
N ARG A 206 5.48 4.23 -20.34
CA ARG A 206 5.70 5.65 -19.96
C ARG A 206 4.40 6.42 -19.75
N ASP A 207 3.33 5.98 -20.39
CA ASP A 207 2.00 6.60 -20.36
C ASP A 207 1.06 5.86 -19.39
N TRP A 208 1.59 5.15 -18.39
CA TRP A 208 0.80 4.29 -17.48
C TRP A 208 -0.35 5.00 -16.76
N LYS A 209 -0.31 6.33 -16.62
CA LYS A 209 -1.38 7.15 -16.05
C LYS A 209 -2.62 7.24 -16.94
N THR A 210 -2.47 6.98 -18.24
CA THR A 210 -3.57 7.01 -19.20
C THR A 210 -4.36 5.70 -19.09
N PRO A 211 -5.70 5.76 -18.95
CA PRO A 211 -6.54 4.57 -19.02
C PRO A 211 -6.34 3.85 -20.36
N PRO A 212 -6.28 2.51 -20.39
CA PRO A 212 -6.26 1.79 -21.66
C PRO A 212 -7.55 2.07 -22.44
N ALA A 213 -7.45 2.02 -23.78
CA ALA A 213 -8.63 2.06 -24.62
C ALA A 213 -9.57 0.88 -24.27
N PRO A 214 -10.89 1.06 -24.28
CA PRO A 214 -11.82 -0.02 -23.93
C PRO A 214 -11.61 -1.21 -24.87
N ALA A 215 -11.29 -2.38 -24.29
CA ALA A 215 -11.13 -3.63 -25.03
C ALA A 215 -12.50 -4.16 -25.50
N ALA A 216 -12.52 -4.84 -26.66
CA ALA A 216 -13.74 -5.39 -27.26
C ALA A 216 -14.26 -6.67 -26.56
N ALA A 217 -13.51 -7.23 -25.61
CA ALA A 217 -13.87 -8.43 -24.86
C ALA A 217 -14.58 -8.09 -23.53
N PRO A 218 -15.42 -9.00 -22.99
CA PRO A 218 -16.01 -8.80 -21.66
C PRO A 218 -14.89 -8.61 -20.63
N SER A 219 -14.86 -7.44 -20.01
CA SER A 219 -13.91 -7.12 -18.95
C SER A 219 -14.33 -7.86 -17.69
N LEU A 220 -13.42 -8.64 -17.12
CA LEU A 220 -13.57 -9.04 -15.72
C LEU A 220 -13.66 -7.75 -14.88
N PRO A 221 -14.41 -7.76 -13.76
CA PRO A 221 -14.47 -6.60 -12.85
C PRO A 221 -13.11 -6.31 -12.17
N VAL A 222 -12.09 -7.10 -12.48
CA VAL A 222 -10.73 -7.12 -11.94
C VAL A 222 -9.76 -7.30 -13.10
N ILE A 223 -8.55 -6.75 -12.99
CA ILE A 223 -7.53 -6.92 -14.03
C ILE A 223 -6.79 -8.23 -13.75
N PRO A 224 -6.85 -9.24 -14.63
CA PRO A 224 -6.15 -10.49 -14.40
C PRO A 224 -4.65 -10.36 -14.65
N ILE A 225 -3.85 -11.07 -13.87
CA ILE A 225 -2.42 -11.29 -14.08
C ILE A 225 -2.25 -12.68 -14.70
N GLY A 226 -1.66 -12.73 -15.89
CA GLY A 226 -1.37 -13.99 -16.58
C GLY A 226 0.08 -14.44 -16.32
N PHE A 227 0.27 -15.68 -15.88
CA PHE A 227 1.59 -16.30 -15.74
C PHE A 227 1.79 -17.38 -16.81
N VAL A 228 2.88 -17.28 -17.57
CA VAL A 228 3.27 -18.21 -18.63
C VAL A 228 4.15 -19.31 -18.03
N HIS A 229 3.66 -20.54 -18.04
CA HIS A 229 4.42 -21.72 -17.63
C HIS A 229 4.36 -22.75 -18.76
N GLU A 230 5.53 -23.18 -19.28
CA GLU A 230 5.63 -24.15 -20.38
C GLU A 230 4.75 -23.80 -21.61
N GLY A 231 4.64 -22.51 -21.94
CA GLY A 231 3.83 -22.03 -23.06
C GLY A 231 2.32 -21.93 -22.79
N VAL A 232 1.86 -22.27 -21.58
CA VAL A 232 0.45 -22.14 -21.16
C VAL A 232 0.29 -20.91 -20.26
N VAL A 233 -0.75 -20.11 -20.51
CA VAL A 233 -1.08 -18.94 -19.68
C VAL A 233 -2.07 -19.33 -18.59
N LEU A 234 -1.65 -19.21 -17.33
CA LEU A 234 -2.47 -19.32 -16.13
C LEU A 234 -2.99 -17.92 -15.75
N ARG A 235 -4.30 -17.71 -15.72
CA ARG A 235 -4.88 -16.37 -15.46
C ARG A 235 -5.40 -16.27 -14.03
N TYR A 236 -4.89 -15.31 -13.27
CA TYR A 236 -5.35 -15.04 -11.91
C TYR A 236 -5.91 -13.65 -11.79
N PHE A 237 -6.75 -13.40 -10.80
CA PHE A 237 -7.04 -12.06 -10.33
C PHE A 237 -6.80 -11.97 -8.83
N SER A 238 -6.49 -10.77 -8.34
CA SER A 238 -6.18 -10.55 -6.93
C SER A 238 -7.33 -9.88 -6.20
N LEU A 239 -7.66 -10.39 -5.02
CA LEU A 239 -8.48 -9.68 -4.04
C LEU A 239 -7.56 -9.05 -2.99
N VAL A 240 -7.61 -7.71 -2.88
CA VAL A 240 -6.82 -6.95 -1.91
C VAL A 240 -7.71 -6.54 -0.74
N THR A 241 -7.33 -6.98 0.47
CA THR A 241 -8.07 -6.72 1.71
C THR A 241 -7.25 -5.82 2.64
N THR A 242 -7.93 -4.93 3.36
CA THR A 242 -7.33 -3.98 4.32
C THR A 242 -8.00 -4.10 5.68
N VAL A 243 -7.34 -3.63 6.74
CA VAL A 243 -7.96 -3.54 8.07
C VAL A 243 -8.93 -2.36 8.09
N GLY A 244 -10.22 -2.62 8.34
CA GLY A 244 -11.28 -1.62 8.17
C GLY A 244 -11.29 -0.48 9.20
N THR A 245 -10.89 -0.73 10.45
CA THR A 245 -10.90 0.26 11.54
C THR A 245 -9.57 0.30 12.30
N PRO A 246 -8.46 0.67 11.62
CA PRO A 246 -7.15 0.61 12.22
C PRO A 246 -7.01 1.63 13.36
N GLN A 247 -6.42 1.19 14.47
CA GLN A 247 -6.09 2.04 15.64
C GLN A 247 -4.58 2.36 15.72
N SER A 248 -3.76 1.71 14.89
CA SER A 248 -2.32 1.94 14.76
C SER A 248 -1.95 2.18 13.30
N ALA A 249 -0.85 2.90 13.06
CA ALA A 249 -0.35 3.14 11.71
C ALA A 249 -0.03 1.82 11.00
N ALA A 250 0.63 0.89 11.69
CA ALA A 250 0.95 -0.43 11.16
C ALA A 250 -0.30 -1.17 10.66
N ALA A 251 -1.40 -1.20 11.43
CA ALA A 251 -2.63 -1.86 11.00
C ALA A 251 -3.27 -1.19 9.76
N GLN A 252 -3.19 0.14 9.64
CA GLN A 252 -3.72 0.87 8.48
C GLN A 252 -2.93 0.59 7.19
N GLU A 253 -1.65 0.31 7.34
CA GLU A 253 -0.67 0.14 6.26
C GLU A 253 -0.60 -1.30 5.75
N LEU A 254 -1.13 -2.27 6.50
CA LEU A 254 -1.18 -3.68 6.07
C LEU A 254 -2.17 -3.90 4.92
N ARG A 255 -1.74 -4.73 3.97
CA ARG A 255 -2.57 -5.25 2.87
C ARG A 255 -2.40 -6.74 2.77
N MET A 256 -3.49 -7.45 2.52
CA MET A 256 -3.47 -8.87 2.18
C MET A 256 -3.95 -9.05 0.74
N GLU A 257 -3.18 -9.75 -0.06
CA GLU A 257 -3.48 -10.09 -1.44
C GLU A 257 -3.69 -11.60 -1.57
N CYS A 258 -4.88 -12.00 -2.03
CA CYS A 258 -5.23 -13.38 -2.33
C CYS A 258 -5.45 -13.53 -3.83
N MET A 259 -4.66 -14.39 -4.48
CA MET A 259 -4.77 -14.65 -5.91
C MET A 259 -5.76 -15.79 -6.18
N PHE A 260 -6.74 -15.57 -7.04
CA PHE A 260 -7.73 -16.56 -7.44
C PHE A 260 -7.57 -16.91 -8.92
N PRO A 261 -7.69 -18.18 -9.32
CA PRO A 261 -7.77 -18.54 -10.73
C PRO A 261 -9.00 -17.86 -11.36
N ALA A 262 -8.83 -17.32 -12.56
CA ALA A 262 -9.90 -16.64 -13.29
C ALA A 262 -10.87 -17.62 -13.98
N ASP A 263 -10.48 -18.88 -14.13
CA ASP A 263 -11.25 -19.95 -14.76
C ASP A 263 -10.87 -21.34 -14.22
N ASP A 264 -11.76 -22.32 -14.42
CA ASP A 264 -11.58 -23.71 -13.97
C ASP A 264 -10.33 -24.38 -14.58
N ALA A 265 -9.95 -23.97 -15.80
CA ALA A 265 -8.77 -24.49 -16.49
C ALA A 265 -7.48 -24.06 -15.78
N THR A 266 -7.39 -22.80 -15.37
CA THR A 266 -6.29 -22.27 -14.56
C THR A 266 -6.23 -22.98 -13.22
N GLU A 267 -7.38 -23.18 -12.56
CA GLU A 267 -7.46 -23.89 -11.29
C GLU A 267 -6.92 -25.33 -11.38
N ALA A 268 -7.39 -26.10 -12.37
CA ALA A 268 -6.93 -27.47 -12.58
C ALA A 268 -5.42 -27.52 -12.85
N ARG A 269 -4.91 -26.61 -13.69
CA ARG A 269 -3.49 -26.56 -14.04
C ARG A 269 -2.62 -26.09 -12.86
N HIS A 270 -3.11 -25.16 -12.05
CA HIS A 270 -2.45 -24.73 -10.82
C HIS A 270 -2.21 -25.91 -9.86
N ARG A 271 -3.23 -26.75 -9.64
CA ARG A 271 -3.09 -27.94 -8.77
C ARG A 271 -2.01 -28.90 -9.30
N GLN A 272 -2.05 -29.21 -10.60
CA GLN A 272 -1.03 -30.05 -11.24
C GLN A 272 0.38 -29.47 -11.09
N LEU A 273 0.51 -28.15 -11.25
CA LEU A 273 1.78 -27.44 -11.13
C LEU A 273 2.38 -27.61 -9.72
N LEU A 274 1.57 -27.39 -8.68
CA LEU A 274 2.00 -27.51 -7.29
C LEU A 274 2.28 -28.94 -6.85
N ASP A 275 1.56 -29.93 -7.40
CA ASP A 275 1.80 -31.35 -7.12
C ASP A 275 3.14 -31.83 -7.72
N THR A 276 3.48 -31.36 -8.92
CA THR A 276 4.74 -31.71 -9.61
C THR A 276 5.96 -31.09 -8.92
N HIS A 277 5.80 -29.94 -8.28
CA HIS A 277 6.83 -29.22 -7.54
C HIS A 277 6.73 -29.41 -6.02
N ALA A 278 6.02 -30.45 -5.55
CA ALA A 278 6.02 -30.78 -4.14
C ALA A 278 7.44 -31.22 -3.71
N PRO A 279 7.98 -30.72 -2.59
CA PRO A 279 9.24 -31.24 -2.07
C PRO A 279 9.08 -32.75 -1.80
N VAL A 280 10.06 -33.53 -2.24
CA VAL A 280 10.14 -34.96 -1.91
C VAL A 280 10.12 -35.06 -0.38
N ARG A 281 9.08 -35.71 0.16
CA ARG A 281 8.89 -35.89 1.61
C ARG A 281 10.03 -36.69 2.24
#